data_AF-A0A415EQD2-F1
#
_entry.id   AF-A0A415EQD2-F1
#
_cell.length_a   1.000
_cell.length_b   1.000
_cell.length_c   1.000
_cell.angle_alpha   90.00
_cell.angle_beta   90.00
_cell.angle_gamma   90.00
#
_symmetry.space_group_name_H-M   'P 1'
#
loop_
_entity.id
_entity.type
_entity.pdbx_description
1 polymer ?
#
loop_
_entity_poly.entity_id
_entity_poly.type
_entity_poly.pdbx_seq_one_letter_code
_entity_poly.pdbx_strand_id
1 'polypeptide(L)'
;MESRRREKRFYKWTIAQLIFLLTSISFVNLYLLTTTKEAEAAVNVLDVEILSNLTSANTSGTSASAPWPGSVTNRPVTFSIKGNGGLNASVNVNGEDKFALLAIPAELRTSISANGSAAIKTSTTVNIANVPLLNAILTALDSLTSSLNLNLGIVQIDLTAVNQQISLLKTVGNLGNVEMTSPLQFTTQREALYANMSSNLGVVLGTNVPQILRNLSTAIQNTQIRVIGIDIGGVVRALLQGLLNTLLSTVTSALNNLATVQEQMADAAVLGATDVQIPALLSGPGQLSANWTANFSASVLKAKPTDINLLNFSALNISSRQTMIYFMVEALTMDRTNLPTQLNFGRHAIQTKKSETWRATANGDQSAAATTGILRINDTRNRQKKWQVKVRQSTNWVNGTRTLPAAELRVQLGTVNSTFTDGRVVLPDNATIALQQNVEKNVVTLENAASTGGLTVNFSQFNLFVPEKTPKFQGQYRATVVWTVSDTP
;
A
#
# COMPACT_ATOMS: atom_id res chain seq x y z
N MET A 1 -58.36 -34.05 42.55
CA MET A 1 -57.52 -32.82 42.60
C MET A 1 -56.23 -32.95 41.77
N GLU A 2 -55.81 -34.15 41.34
CA GLU A 2 -54.58 -34.37 40.58
C GLU A 2 -54.69 -34.13 39.06
N SER A 3 -55.86 -34.31 38.43
CA SER A 3 -55.99 -34.08 36.97
C SER A 3 -55.82 -32.59 36.60
N ARG A 4 -56.41 -31.67 37.37
CA ARG A 4 -56.25 -30.21 37.20
C ARG A 4 -54.80 -29.72 37.40
N ARG A 5 -53.96 -30.44 38.16
CA ARG A 5 -52.52 -30.11 38.33
C ARG A 5 -51.68 -30.60 37.15
N ARG A 6 -52.04 -31.72 36.51
CA ARG A 6 -51.36 -32.23 35.31
C ARG A 6 -51.68 -31.38 34.07
N GLU A 7 -52.93 -30.97 33.88
CA GLU A 7 -53.31 -30.05 32.79
C GLU A 7 -52.61 -28.69 32.89
N LYS A 8 -52.56 -28.09 34.09
CA LYS A 8 -51.83 -26.82 34.28
C LYS A 8 -50.32 -26.95 34.06
N ARG A 9 -49.72 -28.11 34.34
CA ARG A 9 -48.30 -28.37 34.04
C ARG A 9 -48.07 -28.55 32.53
N PHE A 10 -48.91 -29.30 31.84
CA PHE A 10 -48.85 -29.45 30.38
C PHE A 10 -49.05 -28.12 29.65
N TYR A 11 -50.03 -27.33 30.06
CA TYR A 11 -50.32 -26.01 29.46
C TYR A 11 -49.20 -24.98 29.70
N LYS A 12 -48.54 -25.03 30.87
CA LYS A 12 -47.34 -24.20 31.13
C LYS A 12 -46.14 -24.64 30.31
N TRP A 13 -45.99 -25.94 30.05
CA TRP A 13 -44.89 -26.48 29.25
C TRP A 13 -45.05 -26.13 27.77
N THR A 14 -46.28 -26.19 27.23
CA THR A 14 -46.57 -25.79 25.85
C THR A 14 -46.44 -24.29 25.63
N ILE A 15 -46.87 -23.44 26.59
CA ILE A 15 -46.65 -21.98 26.52
C ILE A 15 -45.16 -21.64 26.56
N ALA A 16 -44.38 -22.30 27.42
CA ALA A 16 -42.93 -22.07 27.48
C ALA A 16 -42.23 -22.46 26.18
N GLN A 17 -42.62 -23.57 25.55
CA GLN A 17 -42.12 -23.96 24.23
C GLN A 17 -42.54 -22.98 23.12
N LEU A 18 -43.78 -22.48 23.16
CA LEU A 18 -44.27 -21.50 22.19
C LEU A 18 -43.54 -20.16 22.32
N ILE A 19 -43.27 -19.71 23.56
CA ILE A 19 -42.47 -18.50 23.84
C ILE A 19 -41.03 -18.71 23.37
N PHE A 20 -40.43 -19.89 23.59
CA PHE A 20 -39.07 -20.19 23.11
C PHE A 20 -38.99 -20.23 21.58
N LEU A 21 -40.04 -20.70 20.90
CA LEU A 21 -40.16 -20.68 19.44
C LEU A 21 -40.34 -19.25 18.91
N LEU A 22 -41.17 -18.43 19.57
CA LEU A 22 -41.40 -17.03 19.19
C LEU A 22 -40.17 -16.14 19.44
N THR A 23 -39.43 -16.36 20.53
CA THR A 23 -38.18 -15.62 20.78
C THR A 23 -37.09 -16.04 19.80
N SER A 24 -36.93 -17.32 19.49
CA SER A 24 -35.96 -17.79 18.49
C SER A 24 -36.26 -17.30 17.07
N ILE A 25 -37.53 -17.25 16.65
CA ILE A 25 -37.92 -16.65 15.35
C ILE A 25 -37.62 -15.13 15.34
N SER A 26 -37.78 -14.45 16.48
CA SER A 26 -37.46 -13.02 16.61
C SER A 26 -35.95 -12.76 16.56
N PHE A 27 -35.13 -13.64 17.15
CA PHE A 27 -33.66 -13.57 17.05
C PHE A 27 -33.15 -13.90 15.65
N VAL A 28 -33.72 -14.89 14.97
CA VAL A 28 -33.34 -15.23 13.58
C VAL A 28 -33.73 -14.09 12.62
N ASN A 29 -34.91 -13.49 12.78
CA ASN A 29 -35.30 -12.33 11.97
C ASN A 29 -34.47 -11.08 12.29
N LEU A 30 -34.13 -10.81 13.55
CA LEU A 30 -33.27 -9.67 13.90
C LEU A 30 -31.84 -9.90 13.40
N TYR A 31 -31.31 -11.12 13.52
CA TYR A 31 -29.98 -11.50 13.00
C TYR A 31 -29.94 -11.42 11.48
N LEU A 32 -30.96 -11.96 10.78
CA LEU A 32 -31.12 -11.80 9.34
C LEU A 32 -31.23 -10.33 8.95
N LEU A 33 -32.08 -9.52 9.60
CA LEU A 33 -32.19 -8.08 9.33
C LEU A 33 -30.87 -7.32 9.58
N THR A 34 -30.09 -7.69 10.59
CA THR A 34 -28.78 -7.06 10.84
C THR A 34 -27.71 -7.51 9.84
N THR A 35 -27.73 -8.78 9.42
CA THR A 35 -26.81 -9.29 8.39
C THR A 35 -27.18 -8.82 6.98
N THR A 36 -28.45 -8.57 6.69
CA THR A 36 -28.90 -8.05 5.39
C THR A 36 -28.73 -6.54 5.28
N LYS A 37 -28.61 -5.80 6.40
CA LYS A 37 -28.24 -4.38 6.35
C LYS A 37 -26.78 -4.15 5.95
N GLU A 38 -25.90 -5.14 6.10
CA GLU A 38 -24.54 -5.10 5.56
C GLU A 38 -24.44 -5.55 4.10
N ALA A 39 -25.55 -5.99 3.50
CA ALA A 39 -25.67 -6.21 2.07
C ALA A 39 -26.31 -4.98 1.39
N GLU A 40 -25.82 -3.77 1.69
CA GLU A 40 -25.84 -2.74 0.64
C GLU A 40 -25.04 -3.33 -0.52
N ALA A 41 -25.67 -3.46 -1.69
CA ALA A 41 -25.02 -4.06 -2.85
C ALA A 41 -23.70 -3.32 -3.10
N ALA A 42 -22.58 -3.95 -2.78
CA ALA A 42 -21.27 -3.34 -2.93
C ALA A 42 -21.09 -2.95 -4.40
N VAL A 43 -21.02 -1.64 -4.67
CA VAL A 43 -20.84 -1.13 -6.02
C VAL A 43 -19.41 -1.47 -6.44
N ASN A 44 -19.28 -2.05 -7.63
CA ASN A 44 -17.98 -2.37 -8.18
C ASN A 44 -17.27 -1.06 -8.56
N VAL A 45 -16.02 -0.87 -8.13
CA VAL A 45 -15.26 0.34 -8.44
C VAL A 45 -15.19 0.63 -9.95
N LEU A 46 -15.19 -0.42 -10.78
CA LEU A 46 -15.18 -0.27 -12.23
C LEU A 46 -16.45 0.39 -12.80
N ASP A 47 -17.60 0.26 -12.13
CA ASP A 47 -18.86 0.83 -12.60
C ASP A 47 -18.93 2.35 -12.42
N VAL A 48 -18.14 2.86 -11.47
CA VAL A 48 -18.12 4.29 -11.07
C VAL A 48 -16.84 5.00 -11.53
N GLU A 49 -16.00 4.32 -12.29
CA GLU A 49 -14.73 4.85 -12.78
C GLU A 49 -14.94 5.89 -13.90
N ILE A 50 -14.18 6.99 -13.82
CA ILE A 50 -14.33 8.14 -14.73
C ILE A 50 -13.15 8.36 -15.68
N LEU A 51 -12.04 7.64 -15.47
CA LEU A 51 -10.86 7.70 -16.33
C LEU A 51 -10.63 6.41 -17.10
N SER A 52 -10.12 6.56 -18.31
CA SER A 52 -9.65 5.51 -19.21
C SER A 52 -8.13 5.39 -19.20
N ASN A 53 -7.61 4.26 -19.70
CA ASN A 53 -6.18 4.02 -19.85
C ASN A 53 -5.38 4.25 -18.55
N LEU A 54 -5.98 3.86 -17.42
CA LEU A 54 -5.37 4.06 -16.12
C LEU A 54 -4.11 3.22 -15.96
N THR A 55 -3.04 3.88 -15.53
CA THR A 55 -1.75 3.30 -15.17
C THR A 55 -1.37 3.71 -13.76
N SER A 56 -0.66 2.83 -13.06
CA SER A 56 -0.16 3.12 -11.72
C SER A 56 1.34 2.85 -11.62
N ALA A 57 2.05 3.66 -10.84
CA ALA A 57 3.46 3.48 -10.53
C ALA A 57 3.74 3.83 -9.07
N ASN A 58 4.91 3.43 -8.55
CA ASN A 58 5.34 3.80 -7.20
C ASN A 58 6.85 4.09 -7.16
N THR A 59 7.28 4.87 -6.16
CA THR A 59 8.69 5.26 -6.00
C THR A 59 9.51 4.37 -5.05
N SER A 60 9.04 3.17 -4.69
CA SER A 60 9.74 2.30 -3.73
C SER A 60 11.11 1.84 -4.22
N GLY A 61 11.30 1.77 -5.54
CA GLY A 61 12.51 1.23 -6.17
C GLY A 61 12.69 -0.28 -5.96
N THR A 62 11.70 -0.97 -5.39
CA THR A 62 11.79 -2.41 -5.14
C THR A 62 11.57 -3.23 -6.40
N SER A 63 12.19 -4.40 -6.44
CA SER A 63 11.99 -5.41 -7.48
C SER A 63 12.14 -6.80 -6.88
N ALA A 64 11.86 -7.85 -7.67
CA ALA A 64 12.11 -9.23 -7.24
C ALA A 64 13.60 -9.49 -6.88
N SER A 65 14.53 -8.76 -7.49
CA SER A 65 15.97 -8.86 -7.22
C SER A 65 16.47 -7.90 -6.13
N ALA A 66 15.70 -6.87 -5.80
CA ALA A 66 15.99 -5.89 -4.75
C ALA A 66 14.75 -5.62 -3.88
N PRO A 67 14.24 -6.63 -3.16
CA PRO A 67 13.09 -6.47 -2.27
C PRO A 67 13.48 -5.75 -0.98
N TRP A 68 12.50 -5.13 -0.33
CA TRP A 68 12.68 -4.63 1.03
C TRP A 68 12.62 -5.76 2.06
N PRO A 69 13.32 -5.64 3.20
CA PRO A 69 13.07 -6.50 4.35
C PRO A 69 11.63 -6.36 4.86
N GLY A 70 11.01 -7.45 5.31
CA GLY A 70 9.68 -7.42 5.92
C GLY A 70 9.57 -6.51 7.15
N SER A 71 10.67 -6.31 7.89
CA SER A 71 10.76 -5.41 9.05
C SER A 71 10.97 -3.93 8.75
N VAL A 72 11.01 -3.51 7.48
CA VAL A 72 11.27 -2.11 7.13
C VAL A 72 10.21 -1.17 7.74
N THR A 73 10.62 0.03 8.19
CA THR A 73 9.71 0.99 8.85
C THR A 73 9.69 2.34 8.12
N ASN A 74 8.49 2.94 8.05
CA ASN A 74 8.22 4.32 7.62
C ASN A 74 8.97 4.77 6.35
N ARG A 75 9.03 3.93 5.32
CA ARG A 75 9.65 4.30 4.04
C ARG A 75 8.72 5.21 3.25
N PRO A 76 9.19 6.38 2.80
CA PRO A 76 8.38 7.23 1.93
C PRO A 76 8.19 6.56 0.56
N VAL A 77 6.93 6.46 0.14
CA VAL A 77 6.54 5.97 -1.18
C VAL A 77 5.49 6.91 -1.74
N THR A 78 5.68 7.39 -2.97
CA THR A 78 4.64 8.11 -3.70
C THR A 78 4.06 7.18 -4.76
N PHE A 79 2.74 7.01 -4.71
CA PHE A 79 1.97 6.29 -5.73
C PHE A 79 1.47 7.27 -6.78
N SER A 80 1.76 7.01 -8.05
CA SER A 80 1.28 7.81 -9.18
C SER A 80 0.13 7.09 -9.86
N ILE A 81 -0.94 7.82 -10.14
CA ILE A 81 -2.11 7.36 -10.89
C ILE A 81 -2.23 8.25 -12.11
N LYS A 82 -2.16 7.69 -13.32
CA LYS A 82 -2.28 8.44 -14.57
C LYS A 82 -3.36 7.85 -15.43
N GLY A 83 -4.22 8.69 -15.97
CA GLY A 83 -5.28 8.28 -16.86
C GLY A 83 -5.76 9.40 -17.76
N ASN A 84 -6.56 9.04 -18.76
CA ASN A 84 -7.15 9.97 -19.70
C ASN A 84 -8.66 10.02 -19.50
N GLY A 85 -9.27 11.18 -19.69
CA GLY A 85 -10.72 11.32 -19.73
C GLY A 85 -11.35 10.39 -20.77
N GLY A 86 -12.62 10.02 -20.55
CA GLY A 86 -13.45 9.46 -21.62
C GLY A 86 -13.97 8.03 -21.45
N LEU A 87 -13.88 7.39 -20.28
CA LEU A 87 -14.59 6.12 -20.07
C LEU A 87 -16.10 6.33 -19.85
N ASN A 88 -16.48 7.51 -19.35
CA ASN A 88 -17.84 8.03 -19.25
C ASN A 88 -17.72 9.56 -19.30
N ALA A 89 -18.35 10.25 -20.25
CA ALA A 89 -18.43 11.72 -20.20
C ALA A 89 -19.29 12.11 -18.98
N SER A 90 -18.66 12.19 -17.80
CA SER A 90 -19.22 12.40 -16.46
C SER A 90 -20.75 12.37 -16.43
N VAL A 91 -21.37 11.21 -16.17
CA VAL A 91 -22.80 11.19 -15.87
C VAL A 91 -23.02 12.18 -14.73
N ASN A 92 -23.77 13.24 -15.00
CA ASN A 92 -24.10 14.25 -14.00
C ASN A 92 -25.14 13.68 -13.05
N VAL A 93 -24.67 12.81 -12.14
CA VAL A 93 -25.43 12.42 -10.97
C VAL A 93 -25.15 13.50 -9.92
N ASN A 94 -26.14 14.36 -9.70
CA ASN A 94 -26.05 15.42 -8.70
C ASN A 94 -25.68 14.84 -7.33
N GLY A 95 -24.70 15.44 -6.67
CA GLY A 95 -24.32 15.10 -5.29
C GLY A 95 -23.26 14.00 -5.15
N GLU A 96 -22.56 13.65 -6.22
CA GLU A 96 -21.40 12.75 -6.18
C GLU A 96 -20.08 13.52 -6.32
N ASP A 97 -19.07 13.04 -5.61
CA ASP A 97 -17.73 13.60 -5.60
C ASP A 97 -16.76 12.75 -6.41
N LYS A 98 -15.71 13.40 -6.91
CA LYS A 98 -14.61 12.75 -7.63
C LYS A 98 -13.51 12.38 -6.67
N PHE A 99 -13.08 11.12 -6.70
CA PHE A 99 -12.08 10.58 -5.79
C PHE A 99 -10.96 9.90 -6.54
N ALA A 100 -9.72 10.18 -6.14
CA ALA A 100 -8.57 9.36 -6.49
C ALA A 100 -8.31 8.38 -5.34
N LEU A 101 -8.17 7.11 -5.64
CA LEU A 101 -8.02 6.06 -4.64
C LEU A 101 -6.84 5.15 -4.93
N LEU A 102 -6.23 4.67 -3.85
CA LEU A 102 -5.22 3.63 -3.81
C LEU A 102 -5.73 2.50 -2.93
N ALA A 103 -6.06 1.36 -3.52
CA ALA A 103 -6.40 0.13 -2.81
C ALA A 103 -5.15 -0.48 -2.16
N ILE A 104 -5.30 -0.88 -0.90
CA ILE A 104 -4.22 -1.33 -0.01
C ILE A 104 -4.36 -2.86 0.22
N PRO A 105 -3.30 -3.64 -0.02
CA PRO A 105 -3.24 -5.05 0.34
C PRO A 105 -3.58 -5.28 1.82
N ALA A 106 -4.31 -6.36 2.12
CA ALA A 106 -4.80 -6.65 3.47
C ALA A 106 -3.68 -6.65 4.53
N GLU A 107 -2.53 -7.20 4.17
CA GLU A 107 -1.34 -7.35 5.01
C GLU A 107 -0.67 -6.01 5.35
N LEU A 108 -0.98 -4.93 4.63
CA LEU A 108 -0.38 -3.60 4.82
C LEU A 108 -1.34 -2.55 5.36
N ARG A 109 -2.62 -2.88 5.60
CA ARG A 109 -3.64 -1.91 6.04
C ARG A 109 -3.26 -1.16 7.32
N THR A 110 -2.54 -1.82 8.22
CA THR A 110 -2.03 -1.24 9.49
C THR A 110 -0.61 -0.69 9.37
N SER A 111 0.10 -0.97 8.28
CA SER A 111 1.50 -0.60 8.06
C SER A 111 1.69 0.56 7.08
N ILE A 112 0.61 1.19 6.62
CA ILE A 112 0.65 2.36 5.74
C ILE A 112 0.05 3.59 6.44
N SER A 113 0.63 4.77 6.25
CA SER A 113 0.08 6.05 6.70
C SER A 113 0.20 7.12 5.62
N ALA A 114 -0.66 8.14 5.67
CA ALA A 114 -0.56 9.28 4.76
C ALA A 114 0.72 10.09 5.05
N ASN A 115 1.40 10.55 4.00
CA ASN A 115 2.60 11.38 4.10
C ASN A 115 2.38 12.76 3.46
N GLY A 116 1.39 13.50 3.99
CA GLY A 116 0.97 14.79 3.46
C GLY A 116 -0.32 14.70 2.65
N SER A 117 -0.45 15.57 1.64
CA SER A 117 -1.62 15.66 0.76
C SER A 117 -1.33 15.06 -0.61
N ALA A 118 -2.36 14.58 -1.29
CA ALA A 118 -2.26 14.22 -2.70
C ALA A 118 -1.99 15.46 -3.54
N ALA A 119 -1.10 15.37 -4.52
CA ALA A 119 -0.95 16.37 -5.57
C ALA A 119 -1.69 15.89 -6.81
N ILE A 120 -2.53 16.74 -7.38
CA ILE A 120 -3.43 16.40 -8.47
C ILE A 120 -3.23 17.40 -9.60
N LYS A 121 -2.96 16.89 -10.79
CA LYS A 121 -2.91 17.66 -12.03
C LYS A 121 -3.93 17.10 -12.99
N THR A 122 -4.81 17.93 -13.51
CA THR A 122 -5.79 17.47 -14.49
C THR A 122 -6.10 18.55 -15.50
N SER A 123 -6.35 18.15 -16.75
CA SER A 123 -7.12 19.01 -17.65
C SER A 123 -8.60 18.88 -17.31
N THR A 124 -9.37 19.95 -17.44
CA THR A 124 -10.79 19.96 -17.09
C THR A 124 -11.60 20.81 -18.07
N THR A 125 -12.83 20.37 -18.34
CA THR A 125 -13.81 21.15 -19.11
C THR A 125 -15.14 21.11 -18.39
N VAL A 126 -15.79 22.27 -18.27
CA VAL A 126 -17.13 22.40 -17.67
C VAL A 126 -18.07 23.01 -18.70
N ASN A 127 -19.18 22.33 -18.97
CA ASN A 127 -20.31 22.94 -19.67
C ASN A 127 -21.20 23.66 -18.66
N ILE A 128 -21.42 24.95 -18.82
CA ILE A 128 -22.20 25.74 -17.85
C ILE A 128 -23.68 25.42 -17.89
N ALA A 129 -24.18 24.88 -19.01
CA ALA A 129 -25.54 24.34 -19.07
C ALA A 129 -25.77 23.20 -18.07
N ASN A 130 -24.68 22.54 -17.66
CA ASN A 130 -24.68 21.45 -16.68
C ASN A 130 -24.51 21.94 -15.23
N VAL A 131 -24.39 23.25 -14.99
CA VAL A 131 -24.25 23.86 -13.67
C VAL A 131 -25.59 24.54 -13.31
N PRO A 132 -26.47 23.92 -12.50
CA PRO A 132 -27.87 24.36 -12.35
C PRO A 132 -28.07 25.85 -12.07
N LEU A 133 -27.32 26.43 -11.12
CA LEU A 133 -27.45 27.84 -10.76
C LEU A 133 -27.00 28.78 -11.88
N LEU A 134 -25.99 28.40 -12.67
CA LEU A 134 -25.53 29.20 -13.81
C LEU A 134 -26.41 28.98 -15.05
N ASN A 135 -26.93 27.76 -15.25
CA ASN A 135 -27.88 27.46 -16.32
C ASN A 135 -29.21 28.21 -16.13
N ALA A 136 -29.64 28.44 -14.88
CA ALA A 136 -30.81 29.28 -14.60
C ALA A 136 -30.62 30.72 -15.13
N ILE A 137 -29.40 31.27 -15.04
CA ILE A 137 -29.07 32.59 -15.60
C ILE A 137 -29.19 32.57 -17.14
N LEU A 138 -28.67 31.51 -17.79
CA LEU A 138 -28.79 31.33 -19.23
C LEU A 138 -30.27 31.23 -19.66
N THR A 139 -31.07 30.45 -18.92
CA THR A 139 -32.51 30.28 -19.18
C THR A 139 -33.30 31.58 -19.01
N ALA A 140 -32.98 32.37 -17.98
CA ALA A 140 -33.59 33.67 -17.75
C ALA A 140 -33.23 34.68 -18.86
N LEU A 141 -31.98 34.64 -19.34
CA LEU A 141 -31.54 35.44 -20.49
C LEU A 141 -32.26 35.02 -21.78
N ASP A 142 -32.39 33.72 -22.04
CA ASP A 142 -33.08 33.19 -23.22
C ASP A 142 -34.57 33.58 -23.23
N SER A 143 -35.20 33.63 -22.05
CA SER A 143 -36.58 34.11 -21.89
C SER A 143 -36.70 35.61 -22.21
N LEU A 144 -35.70 36.42 -21.80
CA LEU A 144 -35.62 37.84 -22.13
C LEU A 144 -35.42 38.06 -23.64
N THR A 145 -34.46 37.38 -24.26
CA THR A 145 -34.16 37.54 -25.70
C THR A 145 -35.30 37.04 -26.58
N SER A 146 -35.95 35.92 -26.22
CA SER A 146 -37.12 35.42 -26.93
C SER A 146 -38.29 36.40 -26.90
N SER A 147 -38.48 37.12 -25.80
CA SER A 147 -39.50 38.17 -25.67
C SER A 147 -39.22 39.39 -26.55
N LEU A 148 -37.95 39.68 -26.86
CA LEU A 148 -37.55 40.76 -27.78
C LEU A 148 -37.80 40.38 -29.25
N ASN A 149 -37.67 39.10 -29.59
CA ASN A 149 -37.90 38.59 -30.94
C ASN A 149 -39.39 38.61 -31.35
N LEU A 150 -40.32 38.90 -30.43
CA LEU A 150 -41.75 39.11 -30.72
C LEU A 150 -42.04 40.44 -31.46
N ASN A 151 -41.03 41.02 -32.12
CA ASN A 151 -41.05 42.25 -32.92
C ASN A 151 -41.78 43.40 -32.23
N LEU A 152 -41.24 43.84 -31.09
CA LEU A 152 -41.84 44.90 -30.30
C LEU A 152 -41.84 46.28 -30.96
N GLY A 153 -41.16 46.51 -32.10
CA GLY A 153 -41.24 47.68 -33.02
C GLY A 153 -41.07 49.12 -32.46
N ILE A 154 -41.28 49.31 -31.16
CA ILE A 154 -41.45 50.57 -30.43
C ILE A 154 -40.62 50.58 -29.14
N VAL A 155 -39.94 49.49 -28.77
CA VAL A 155 -39.07 49.40 -27.58
C VAL A 155 -37.70 48.82 -27.95
N GLN A 156 -36.63 49.50 -27.54
CA GLN A 156 -35.24 49.04 -27.63
C GLN A 156 -34.66 48.80 -26.24
N ILE A 157 -33.89 47.74 -26.11
CA ILE A 157 -33.10 47.40 -24.92
C ILE A 157 -31.67 47.12 -25.36
N ASP A 158 -30.70 47.71 -24.66
CA ASP A 158 -29.28 47.44 -24.91
C ASP A 158 -28.77 46.37 -23.96
N LEU A 159 -28.57 45.16 -24.48
CA LEU A 159 -28.04 44.00 -23.75
C LEU A 159 -26.55 43.77 -24.02
N THR A 160 -25.83 44.71 -24.63
CA THR A 160 -24.43 44.52 -25.03
C THR A 160 -23.55 44.13 -23.85
N ALA A 161 -23.62 44.89 -22.75
CA ALA A 161 -22.85 44.61 -21.54
C ALA A 161 -23.26 43.28 -20.87
N VAL A 162 -24.55 42.95 -20.88
CA VAL A 162 -25.09 41.68 -20.35
C VAL A 162 -24.54 40.49 -21.16
N ASN A 163 -24.64 40.55 -22.48
CA ASN A 163 -24.16 39.51 -23.40
C ASN A 163 -22.64 39.32 -23.33
N GLN A 164 -21.89 40.39 -23.09
CA GLN A 164 -20.45 40.31 -22.86
C GLN A 164 -20.11 39.50 -21.61
N GLN A 165 -20.77 39.76 -20.48
CA GLN A 165 -20.54 39.01 -19.24
C GLN A 165 -21.01 37.56 -19.35
N ILE A 166 -22.09 37.29 -20.08
CA ILE A 166 -22.57 35.92 -20.35
C ILE A 166 -21.57 35.16 -21.23
N SER A 167 -20.96 35.84 -22.20
CA SER A 167 -19.89 35.25 -23.02
C SER A 167 -18.68 34.88 -22.17
N LEU A 168 -18.25 35.76 -21.25
CA LEU A 168 -17.20 35.45 -20.28
C LEU A 168 -17.60 34.29 -19.36
N LEU A 169 -18.85 34.27 -18.90
CA LEU A 169 -19.38 33.17 -18.11
C LEU A 169 -19.22 31.88 -18.90
N LYS A 170 -19.66 31.77 -20.15
CA LYS A 170 -19.50 30.55 -20.97
C LYS A 170 -18.04 30.06 -21.12
N THR A 171 -17.04 30.91 -20.86
CA THR A 171 -15.62 30.55 -20.94
C THR A 171 -14.99 30.08 -19.63
N VAL A 172 -15.59 30.32 -18.44
CA VAL A 172 -14.96 29.94 -17.15
C VAL A 172 -14.76 28.44 -16.98
N GLY A 173 -15.49 27.63 -17.73
CA GLY A 173 -15.35 26.18 -17.70
C GLY A 173 -14.11 25.60 -18.40
N ASN A 174 -13.32 26.41 -19.09
CA ASN A 174 -12.19 25.94 -19.90
C ASN A 174 -10.86 26.52 -19.40
N LEU A 175 -10.39 26.05 -18.24
CA LEU A 175 -9.16 26.52 -17.60
C LEU A 175 -7.89 25.80 -18.11
N GLY A 176 -8.02 24.84 -19.03
CA GLY A 176 -6.90 24.00 -19.46
C GLY A 176 -6.45 23.07 -18.33
N ASN A 177 -5.16 23.15 -17.96
CA ASN A 177 -4.58 22.31 -16.90
C ASN A 177 -4.71 23.01 -15.55
N VAL A 178 -5.31 22.31 -14.59
CA VAL A 178 -5.41 22.75 -13.19
C VAL A 178 -4.53 21.89 -12.31
N GLU A 179 -3.91 22.52 -11.31
CA GLU A 179 -3.15 21.86 -10.26
C GLU A 179 -3.81 22.14 -8.91
N MET A 180 -3.97 21.10 -8.11
CA MET A 180 -4.59 21.19 -6.79
C MET A 180 -3.96 20.17 -5.84
N THR A 181 -4.15 20.39 -4.54
CA THR A 181 -3.76 19.44 -3.51
C THR A 181 -5.00 19.01 -2.72
N SER A 182 -5.02 17.82 -2.14
CA SER A 182 -6.14 17.36 -1.33
C SER A 182 -5.67 16.47 -0.18
N PRO A 183 -6.22 16.63 1.04
CA PRO A 183 -5.84 15.80 2.18
C PRO A 183 -6.19 14.33 1.91
N LEU A 184 -5.31 13.44 2.37
CA LEU A 184 -5.49 12.00 2.26
C LEU A 184 -6.30 11.45 3.43
N GLN A 185 -7.23 10.55 3.12
CA GLN A 185 -8.10 9.90 4.09
C GLN A 185 -8.13 8.39 3.86
N PHE A 186 -8.33 7.63 4.92
CA PHE A 186 -8.58 6.20 4.82
C PHE A 186 -10.09 5.94 4.80
N THR A 187 -10.49 4.95 4.02
CA THR A 187 -11.75 4.22 4.24
C THR A 187 -11.81 3.70 5.68
N THR A 188 -13.02 3.49 6.22
CA THR A 188 -13.21 3.03 7.60
C THR A 188 -12.45 1.74 7.90
N GLN A 189 -12.43 0.79 6.97
CA GLN A 189 -11.70 -0.47 7.09
C GLN A 189 -10.25 -0.40 6.56
N ARG A 190 -9.78 0.79 6.15
CA ARG A 190 -8.44 1.05 5.60
C ARG A 190 -8.11 0.21 4.36
N GLU A 191 -9.12 -0.19 3.59
CA GLU A 191 -8.95 -0.94 2.34
C GLU A 191 -8.42 -0.05 1.22
N ALA A 192 -8.67 1.26 1.32
CA ALA A 192 -8.13 2.26 0.42
C ALA A 192 -7.73 3.55 1.16
N LEU A 193 -6.71 4.19 0.60
CA LEU A 193 -6.29 5.56 0.88
C LEU A 193 -6.75 6.44 -0.29
N TYR A 194 -7.49 7.51 -0.02
CA TYR A 194 -8.11 8.32 -1.07
C TYR A 194 -7.96 9.83 -0.84
N ALA A 195 -8.17 10.59 -1.91
CA ALA A 195 -8.24 12.04 -1.90
C ALA A 195 -9.53 12.51 -2.60
N ASN A 196 -10.27 13.43 -1.97
CA ASN A 196 -11.43 14.08 -2.59
C ASN A 196 -10.95 15.21 -3.51
N MET A 197 -11.28 15.12 -4.79
CA MET A 197 -10.86 16.09 -5.79
C MET A 197 -11.89 17.22 -5.98
N SER A 198 -13.17 16.99 -5.69
CA SER A 198 -14.27 17.88 -6.02
C SER A 198 -14.16 19.27 -5.39
N SER A 199 -13.96 19.36 -4.08
CA SER A 199 -13.97 20.65 -3.37
C SER A 199 -12.95 21.63 -3.96
N ASN A 200 -11.70 21.18 -4.10
CA ASN A 200 -10.64 22.04 -4.59
C ASN A 200 -10.74 22.27 -6.11
N LEU A 201 -11.26 21.30 -6.86
CA LEU A 201 -11.59 21.48 -8.27
C LEU A 201 -12.66 22.56 -8.45
N GLY A 202 -13.72 22.56 -7.64
CA GLY A 202 -14.80 23.55 -7.68
C GLY A 202 -14.33 24.95 -7.37
N VAL A 203 -13.45 25.11 -6.37
CA VAL A 203 -12.82 26.40 -6.06
C VAL A 203 -12.00 26.91 -7.24
N VAL A 204 -11.14 26.08 -7.83
CA VAL A 204 -10.29 26.47 -8.97
C VAL A 204 -11.14 26.83 -10.18
N LEU A 205 -12.12 26.00 -10.53
CA LEU A 205 -13.06 26.24 -11.62
C LEU A 205 -13.90 27.52 -11.41
N GLY A 206 -14.32 27.76 -10.17
CA GLY A 206 -15.15 28.90 -9.80
C GLY A 206 -14.40 30.21 -9.60
N THR A 207 -13.06 30.24 -9.71
CA THR A 207 -12.22 31.40 -9.34
C THR A 207 -12.72 32.72 -9.93
N ASN A 208 -13.07 32.73 -11.23
CA ASN A 208 -13.50 33.95 -11.93
C ASN A 208 -15.02 34.19 -11.88
N VAL A 209 -15.81 33.21 -11.46
CA VAL A 209 -17.28 33.27 -11.46
C VAL A 209 -17.82 34.42 -10.60
N PRO A 210 -17.38 34.66 -9.35
CA PRO A 210 -17.90 35.74 -8.53
C PRO A 210 -17.79 37.11 -9.20
N GLN A 211 -16.66 37.40 -9.85
CA GLN A 211 -16.47 38.69 -10.50
C GLN A 211 -17.33 38.84 -11.76
N ILE A 212 -17.45 37.78 -12.57
CA ILE A 212 -18.33 37.76 -13.74
C ILE A 212 -19.78 37.98 -13.31
N LEU A 213 -20.24 37.31 -12.24
CA LEU A 213 -21.60 37.46 -11.73
C LEU A 213 -21.86 38.86 -11.16
N ARG A 214 -20.91 39.48 -10.47
CA ARG A 214 -21.04 40.88 -10.00
C ARG A 214 -21.13 41.86 -11.18
N ASN A 215 -20.25 41.71 -12.17
CA ASN A 215 -20.27 42.54 -13.37
C ASN A 215 -21.58 42.35 -14.14
N LEU A 216 -22.09 41.12 -14.23
CA LEU A 216 -23.38 40.81 -14.84
C LEU A 216 -24.53 41.46 -14.07
N SER A 217 -24.54 41.39 -12.73
CA SER A 217 -25.52 42.09 -11.89
C SER A 217 -25.54 43.59 -12.16
N THR A 218 -24.36 44.23 -12.20
CA THR A 218 -24.23 45.65 -12.52
C THR A 218 -24.69 45.97 -13.95
N ALA A 219 -24.35 45.13 -14.93
CA ALA A 219 -24.80 45.30 -16.32
C ALA A 219 -26.33 45.24 -16.44
N ILE A 220 -26.98 44.30 -15.73
CA ILE A 220 -28.44 44.18 -15.70
C ILE A 220 -29.07 45.42 -15.07
N GLN A 221 -28.54 45.91 -13.94
CA GLN A 221 -29.05 47.11 -13.27
C GLN A 221 -28.91 48.38 -14.11
N ASN A 222 -27.84 48.48 -14.89
CA ASN A 222 -27.58 49.62 -15.79
C ASN A 222 -28.32 49.49 -17.14
N THR A 223 -29.00 48.37 -17.41
CA THR A 223 -29.72 48.15 -18.66
C THR A 223 -30.90 49.11 -18.75
N GLN A 224 -30.92 49.93 -19.80
CA GLN A 224 -32.00 50.90 -20.03
C GLN A 224 -32.99 50.38 -21.08
N ILE A 225 -34.28 50.52 -20.78
CA ILE A 225 -35.38 50.28 -21.72
C ILE A 225 -35.77 51.64 -22.35
N ARG A 226 -35.59 51.78 -23.67
CA ARG A 226 -35.93 52.98 -24.46
C ARG A 226 -37.17 52.73 -25.30
N VAL A 227 -38.07 53.71 -25.37
CA VAL A 227 -39.29 53.67 -26.20
C VAL A 227 -39.10 54.60 -27.39
N ILE A 228 -39.41 54.12 -28.59
CA ILE A 228 -39.17 54.80 -29.88
C ILE A 228 -40.48 55.24 -30.56
N GLY A 229 -41.63 54.75 -30.07
CA GLY A 229 -42.96 55.05 -30.61
C GLY A 229 -44.00 55.43 -29.54
N ILE A 230 -45.29 55.40 -29.91
CA ILE A 230 -46.40 55.67 -28.99
C ILE A 230 -46.47 54.54 -27.95
N ASP A 231 -46.34 54.91 -26.68
CA ASP A 231 -46.43 53.99 -25.55
C ASP A 231 -47.86 53.44 -25.45
N ILE A 232 -48.08 52.24 -25.99
CA ILE A 232 -49.28 51.44 -25.74
C ILE A 232 -49.25 50.92 -24.29
N GLY A 233 -49.43 51.84 -23.35
CA GLY A 233 -49.84 51.59 -21.97
C GLY A 233 -48.80 51.05 -20.98
N GLY A 234 -47.50 51.20 -21.20
CA GLY A 234 -46.46 50.78 -20.25
C GLY A 234 -46.33 49.26 -20.04
N VAL A 235 -47.22 48.46 -20.63
CA VAL A 235 -47.32 46.99 -20.44
C VAL A 235 -46.06 46.28 -20.93
N VAL A 236 -45.55 46.67 -22.11
CA VAL A 236 -44.32 46.08 -22.69
C VAL A 236 -43.09 46.43 -21.85
N ARG A 237 -42.99 47.69 -21.39
CA ARG A 237 -41.91 48.13 -20.49
C ARG A 237 -41.96 47.37 -19.17
N ALA A 238 -43.14 47.21 -18.58
CA ALA A 238 -43.34 46.45 -17.34
C ALA A 238 -42.97 44.97 -17.50
N LEU A 239 -43.33 44.35 -18.63
CA LEU A 239 -42.95 42.98 -18.97
C LEU A 239 -41.42 42.81 -19.04
N LEU A 240 -40.74 43.66 -19.82
CA LEU A 240 -39.29 43.61 -19.96
C LEU A 240 -38.56 43.91 -18.63
N GLN A 241 -39.07 44.86 -17.85
CA GLN A 241 -38.54 45.13 -16.51
C GLN A 241 -38.73 43.94 -15.57
N GLY A 242 -39.88 43.25 -15.66
CA GLY A 242 -40.13 42.00 -14.93
C GLY A 242 -39.11 40.93 -15.28
N LEU A 243 -38.83 40.72 -16.57
CA LEU A 243 -37.82 39.75 -17.03
C LEU A 243 -36.40 40.12 -16.61
N LEU A 244 -36.03 41.41 -16.66
CA LEU A 244 -34.75 41.90 -16.12
C LEU A 244 -34.64 41.67 -14.60
N ASN A 245 -35.72 41.90 -13.85
CA ASN A 245 -35.76 41.64 -12.41
C ASN A 245 -35.64 40.14 -12.11
N THR A 246 -36.25 39.28 -12.92
CA THR A 246 -36.07 37.82 -12.84
C THR A 246 -34.61 37.44 -13.08
N LEU A 247 -33.99 37.93 -14.15
CA LEU A 247 -32.58 37.68 -14.45
C LEU A 247 -31.67 38.18 -13.33
N LEU A 248 -31.91 39.39 -12.82
CA LEU A 248 -31.16 39.95 -11.68
C LEU A 248 -31.30 39.07 -10.45
N SER A 249 -32.52 38.63 -10.11
CA SER A 249 -32.78 37.74 -8.99
C SER A 249 -32.03 36.41 -9.13
N THR A 250 -31.97 35.83 -10.32
CA THR A 250 -31.20 34.60 -10.58
C THR A 250 -29.70 34.82 -10.40
N VAL A 251 -29.15 35.93 -10.89
CA VAL A 251 -27.74 36.29 -10.71
C VAL A 251 -27.42 36.53 -9.23
N THR A 252 -28.28 37.24 -8.50
CA THR A 252 -28.14 37.46 -7.06
C THR A 252 -28.22 36.13 -6.29
N SER A 253 -29.08 35.21 -6.69
CA SER A 253 -29.15 33.86 -6.11
C SER A 253 -27.82 33.10 -6.27
N ALA A 254 -27.23 33.11 -7.47
CA ALA A 254 -25.91 32.49 -7.69
C ALA A 254 -24.79 33.18 -6.88
N LEU A 255 -24.82 34.52 -6.75
CA LEU A 255 -23.87 35.28 -5.93
C LEU A 255 -23.99 34.98 -4.42
N ASN A 256 -25.21 34.74 -3.93
CA ASN A 256 -25.43 34.41 -2.52
C ASN A 256 -25.07 32.96 -2.20
N ASN A 257 -24.99 32.09 -3.23
CA ASN A 257 -24.74 30.65 -3.09
C ASN A 257 -23.47 30.21 -3.83
N LEU A 258 -22.37 30.98 -3.71
CA LEU A 258 -21.12 30.70 -4.43
C LEU A 258 -20.52 29.32 -4.13
N ALA A 259 -20.63 28.83 -2.89
CA ALA A 259 -20.16 27.49 -2.54
C ALA A 259 -20.91 26.41 -3.35
N THR A 260 -22.24 26.52 -3.45
CA THR A 260 -23.06 25.63 -4.28
C THR A 260 -22.73 25.75 -5.76
N VAL A 261 -22.42 26.96 -6.26
CA VAL A 261 -21.94 27.12 -7.65
C VAL A 261 -20.63 26.37 -7.86
N GLN A 262 -19.68 26.47 -6.93
CA GLN A 262 -18.40 25.76 -7.00
C GLN A 262 -18.58 24.24 -6.95
N GLU A 263 -19.44 23.73 -6.06
CA GLU A 263 -19.82 22.31 -5.98
C GLU A 263 -20.42 21.82 -7.30
N GLN A 264 -21.39 22.56 -7.86
CA GLN A 264 -22.03 22.22 -9.14
C GLN A 264 -21.05 22.29 -10.31
N MET A 265 -20.09 23.22 -10.29
CA MET A 265 -19.02 23.28 -11.29
C MET A 265 -18.07 22.08 -11.17
N ALA A 266 -17.69 21.69 -9.96
CA ALA A 266 -16.87 20.50 -9.73
C ALA A 266 -17.60 19.23 -10.21
N ASP A 267 -18.89 19.12 -9.92
CA ASP A 267 -19.73 17.99 -10.33
C ASP A 267 -19.84 17.88 -11.86
N ALA A 268 -20.17 19.00 -12.51
CA ALA A 268 -20.29 19.13 -13.97
C ALA A 268 -18.95 19.04 -14.73
N ALA A 269 -17.82 19.07 -14.02
CA ALA A 269 -16.51 18.97 -14.64
C ALA A 269 -16.27 17.58 -15.26
N VAL A 270 -15.78 17.60 -16.49
CA VAL A 270 -15.24 16.42 -17.18
C VAL A 270 -13.73 16.46 -17.06
N LEU A 271 -13.14 15.41 -16.47
CA LEU A 271 -11.70 15.28 -16.34
C LEU A 271 -11.09 14.80 -17.66
N GLY A 272 -9.99 15.43 -18.06
CA GLY A 272 -9.16 15.04 -19.20
C GLY A 272 -7.97 14.18 -18.77
N ALA A 273 -6.77 14.49 -19.29
CA ALA A 273 -5.54 13.89 -18.78
C ALA A 273 -5.34 14.25 -17.31
N THR A 274 -5.23 13.23 -16.45
CA THR A 274 -5.11 13.36 -15.00
C THR A 274 -3.87 12.62 -14.51
N ASP A 275 -3.12 13.25 -13.62
CA ASP A 275 -1.98 12.71 -12.88
C ASP A 275 -2.18 13.00 -11.38
N VAL A 276 -2.31 11.95 -10.58
CA VAL A 276 -2.44 12.04 -9.13
C VAL A 276 -1.23 11.41 -8.46
N GLN A 277 -0.66 12.12 -7.49
CA GLN A 277 0.46 11.66 -6.67
C GLN A 277 -0.03 11.50 -5.23
N ILE A 278 -0.03 10.28 -4.70
CA ILE A 278 -0.44 9.94 -3.34
C ILE A 278 0.81 9.60 -2.51
N PRO A 279 1.31 10.52 -1.68
CA PRO A 279 2.43 10.25 -0.80
C PRO A 279 2.00 9.47 0.45
N ALA A 280 2.72 8.40 0.76
CA ALA A 280 2.52 7.56 1.93
C ALA A 280 3.83 7.20 2.63
N LEU A 281 3.76 6.85 3.92
CA LEU A 281 4.81 6.13 4.63
C LEU A 281 4.40 4.66 4.71
N LEU A 282 5.28 3.77 4.28
CA LEU A 282 5.05 2.34 4.27
C LEU A 282 6.05 1.62 5.18
N SER A 283 5.52 0.85 6.11
CA SER A 283 6.26 -0.18 6.83
C SER A 283 5.95 -1.54 6.20
N GLY A 284 6.88 -2.48 6.32
CA GLY A 284 6.68 -3.82 5.82
C GLY A 284 5.64 -4.61 6.64
N PRO A 285 5.25 -5.79 6.16
CA PRO A 285 4.26 -6.65 6.82
C PRO A 285 4.82 -7.35 8.08
N GLY A 286 6.08 -7.10 8.44
CA GLY A 286 6.75 -7.76 9.58
C GLY A 286 7.40 -9.08 9.18
N GLN A 287 7.26 -10.10 10.04
CA GLN A 287 7.87 -11.41 9.81
C GLN A 287 7.15 -12.15 8.68
N LEU A 288 7.92 -12.55 7.67
CA LEU A 288 7.43 -13.28 6.50
C LEU A 288 7.94 -14.73 6.52
N SER A 289 7.12 -15.67 6.05
CA SER A 289 7.50 -17.07 5.84
C SER A 289 8.04 -17.35 4.44
N ALA A 290 7.70 -16.49 3.46
CA ALA A 290 8.19 -16.51 2.09
C ALA A 290 8.27 -15.08 1.54
N ASN A 291 9.04 -14.88 0.47
CA ASN A 291 9.05 -13.59 -0.23
C ASN A 291 7.63 -13.25 -0.68
N TRP A 292 7.25 -11.99 -0.59
CA TRP A 292 5.88 -11.54 -0.81
C TRP A 292 5.85 -10.28 -1.67
N THR A 293 4.86 -10.20 -2.55
CA THR A 293 4.64 -9.04 -3.42
C THR A 293 3.33 -8.38 -3.04
N ALA A 294 3.41 -7.13 -2.60
CA ALA A 294 2.27 -6.29 -2.32
C ALA A 294 1.76 -5.65 -3.61
N ASN A 295 0.51 -5.96 -3.98
CA ASN A 295 -0.13 -5.43 -5.18
C ASN A 295 -1.06 -4.27 -4.82
N PHE A 296 -0.58 -3.04 -4.98
CA PHE A 296 -1.43 -1.87 -4.86
C PHE A 296 -2.17 -1.66 -6.18
N SER A 297 -3.45 -1.29 -6.11
CA SER A 297 -4.25 -0.98 -7.30
C SER A 297 -4.83 0.42 -7.16
N ALA A 298 -4.99 1.14 -8.28
CA ALA A 298 -5.42 2.53 -8.23
C ALA A 298 -6.52 2.84 -9.25
N SER A 299 -7.36 3.82 -8.91
CA SER A 299 -8.45 4.29 -9.78
C SER A 299 -8.83 5.74 -9.48
N VAL A 300 -9.58 6.34 -10.39
CA VAL A 300 -10.26 7.63 -10.21
C VAL A 300 -11.73 7.42 -10.56
N LEU A 301 -12.61 7.71 -9.61
CA LEU A 301 -14.04 7.41 -9.68
C LEU A 301 -14.90 8.61 -9.29
N LYS A 302 -16.21 8.48 -9.52
CA LYS A 302 -17.23 9.40 -9.04
C LYS A 302 -18.26 8.63 -8.19
N ALA A 303 -18.47 9.03 -6.95
CA ALA A 303 -19.39 8.36 -6.02
C ALA A 303 -19.89 9.34 -4.95
N LYS A 304 -20.94 8.98 -4.21
CA LYS A 304 -21.30 9.77 -3.02
C LYS A 304 -20.20 9.63 -1.95
N PRO A 305 -19.89 10.69 -1.19
CA PRO A 305 -18.90 10.63 -0.12
C PRO A 305 -19.16 9.53 0.92
N THR A 306 -20.44 9.24 1.18
CA THR A 306 -20.87 8.16 2.10
C THR A 306 -20.58 6.76 1.56
N ASP A 307 -20.59 6.59 0.24
CA ASP A 307 -20.61 5.27 -0.40
C ASP A 307 -19.20 4.75 -0.66
N ILE A 308 -18.16 5.58 -0.50
CA ILE A 308 -16.76 5.18 -0.64
C ILE A 308 -16.41 3.97 0.23
N ASN A 309 -16.99 3.87 1.42
CA ASN A 309 -16.71 2.78 2.36
C ASN A 309 -17.40 1.46 1.97
N LEU A 310 -18.27 1.47 0.96
CA LEU A 310 -19.05 0.33 0.47
C LEU A 310 -18.50 -0.23 -0.86
N LEU A 311 -17.46 0.40 -1.41
CA LEU A 311 -16.91 0.03 -2.70
C LEU A 311 -16.15 -1.29 -2.63
N ASN A 312 -16.36 -2.13 -3.64
CA ASN A 312 -15.60 -3.36 -3.78
C ASN A 312 -14.33 -3.15 -4.61
N PHE A 313 -13.17 -3.17 -3.94
CA PHE A 313 -11.87 -2.94 -4.57
C PHE A 313 -11.28 -4.18 -5.28
N SER A 314 -11.87 -5.37 -5.11
CA SER A 314 -11.32 -6.61 -5.69
C SER A 314 -11.27 -6.59 -7.23
N ALA A 315 -12.16 -5.84 -7.87
CA ALA A 315 -12.22 -5.69 -9.32
C ALA A 315 -11.10 -4.82 -9.91
N LEU A 316 -10.33 -4.13 -9.07
CA LEU A 316 -9.18 -3.34 -9.52
C LEU A 316 -7.94 -4.18 -9.84
N ASN A 317 -8.04 -5.51 -9.73
CA ASN A 317 -6.97 -6.46 -10.04
C ASN A 317 -6.75 -6.61 -11.56
N ILE A 318 -6.35 -5.51 -12.20
CA ILE A 318 -6.03 -5.41 -13.62
C ILE A 318 -4.57 -4.96 -13.72
N SER A 319 -3.75 -5.71 -14.46
CA SER A 319 -2.28 -5.58 -14.44
C SER A 319 -1.75 -4.17 -14.75
N SER A 320 -2.38 -3.44 -15.67
CA SER A 320 -1.96 -2.05 -16.01
C SER A 320 -2.16 -1.06 -14.87
N ARG A 321 -3.04 -1.38 -13.92
CA ARG A 321 -3.46 -0.52 -12.79
C ARG A 321 -2.81 -0.94 -11.48
N GLN A 322 -1.91 -1.92 -11.55
CA GLN A 322 -1.19 -2.44 -10.41
C GLN A 322 0.21 -1.88 -10.35
N THR A 323 0.63 -1.62 -9.12
CA THR A 323 1.99 -1.21 -8.81
C THR A 323 2.47 -2.02 -7.63
N MET A 324 3.63 -2.65 -7.82
CA MET A 324 4.12 -3.71 -6.94
C MET A 324 5.18 -3.17 -5.99
N ILE A 325 5.14 -3.65 -4.74
CA ILE A 325 6.22 -3.48 -3.78
C ILE A 325 6.66 -4.86 -3.29
N TYR A 326 7.96 -5.15 -3.38
CA TYR A 326 8.51 -6.47 -3.08
C TYR A 326 9.10 -6.52 -1.68
N PHE A 327 8.76 -7.57 -0.94
CA PHE A 327 9.28 -7.86 0.40
C PHE A 327 9.95 -9.23 0.43
N MET A 328 11.03 -9.36 1.21
CA MET A 328 11.75 -10.62 1.40
C MET A 328 11.67 -11.14 2.83
N VAL A 329 11.83 -12.46 2.95
CA VAL A 329 12.10 -13.11 4.24
C VAL A 329 13.47 -12.69 4.75
N GLU A 330 13.51 -12.37 6.03
CA GLU A 330 14.73 -12.09 6.75
C GLU A 330 15.21 -13.36 7.46
N ALA A 331 16.44 -13.82 7.19
CA ALA A 331 16.94 -15.08 7.71
C ALA A 331 18.41 -15.02 8.09
N LEU A 332 18.80 -15.86 9.06
CA LEU A 332 20.18 -16.24 9.33
C LEU A 332 20.40 -17.65 8.79
N THR A 333 21.28 -17.77 7.81
CA THR A 333 21.52 -19.03 7.10
C THR A 333 22.99 -19.40 7.17
N MET A 334 23.25 -20.71 7.27
CA MET A 334 24.60 -21.29 7.25
C MET A 334 24.70 -22.23 6.06
N ASP A 335 25.48 -21.83 5.05
CA ASP A 335 25.81 -22.64 3.89
C ASP A 335 27.07 -23.48 4.19
N ARG A 336 26.87 -24.80 4.18
CA ARG A 336 27.89 -25.82 4.44
C ARG A 336 28.29 -26.58 3.18
N THR A 337 27.85 -26.17 2.00
CA THR A 337 28.06 -26.91 0.74
C THR A 337 29.54 -27.13 0.43
N ASN A 338 30.39 -26.19 0.86
CA ASN A 338 31.85 -26.24 0.66
C ASN A 338 32.62 -26.67 1.92
N LEU A 339 31.93 -27.17 2.95
CA LEU A 339 32.59 -27.87 4.05
C LEU A 339 32.82 -29.34 3.67
N PRO A 340 34.01 -29.91 3.95
CA PRO A 340 34.29 -31.29 3.65
C PRO A 340 33.36 -32.22 4.46
N THR A 341 32.68 -33.13 3.77
CA THR A 341 31.78 -34.12 4.38
C THR A 341 32.55 -35.30 4.99
N GLN A 342 33.81 -35.49 4.56
CA GLN A 342 34.71 -36.52 5.08
C GLN A 342 36.12 -35.94 5.23
N LEU A 343 36.77 -36.26 6.34
CA LEU A 343 38.16 -35.93 6.62
C LEU A 343 38.95 -37.25 6.72
N ASN A 344 39.88 -37.47 5.80
CA ASN A 344 40.65 -38.71 5.75
C ASN A 344 42.08 -38.47 6.23
N PHE A 345 42.40 -39.01 7.41
CA PHE A 345 43.71 -38.88 8.04
C PHE A 345 44.68 -39.99 7.66
N GLY A 346 44.28 -40.97 6.84
CA GLY A 346 45.14 -42.03 6.34
C GLY A 346 45.30 -43.24 7.26
N ARG A 347 46.27 -44.09 6.92
CA ARG A 347 46.63 -45.31 7.65
C ARG A 347 48.02 -45.13 8.27
N HIS A 348 48.10 -45.39 9.57
CA HIS A 348 49.33 -45.19 10.35
C HIS A 348 49.70 -46.45 11.10
N ALA A 349 51.01 -46.68 11.25
CA ALA A 349 51.52 -47.75 12.11
C ALA A 349 51.19 -47.44 13.57
N ILE A 350 50.86 -48.47 14.34
CA ILE A 350 50.57 -48.30 15.77
C ILE A 350 51.88 -47.99 16.51
N GLN A 351 51.91 -46.86 17.19
CA GLN A 351 52.99 -46.49 18.11
C GLN A 351 52.44 -45.69 19.30
N THR A 352 53.13 -45.70 20.43
CA THR A 352 52.74 -44.97 21.65
C THR A 352 53.88 -44.15 22.25
N LYS A 353 55.01 -44.04 21.56
CA LYS A 353 56.24 -43.42 22.07
C LYS A 353 56.27 -41.91 21.91
N LYS A 354 55.58 -41.37 20.90
CA LYS A 354 55.55 -39.94 20.58
C LYS A 354 54.14 -39.49 20.27
N SER A 355 53.86 -38.21 20.47
CA SER A 355 52.62 -37.60 19.99
C SER A 355 52.63 -37.53 18.46
N GLU A 356 51.47 -37.73 17.86
CA GLU A 356 51.28 -37.74 16.41
C GLU A 356 50.31 -36.65 16.00
N THR A 357 50.55 -36.09 14.82
CA THR A 357 49.63 -35.16 14.16
C THR A 357 49.53 -35.58 12.71
N TRP A 358 48.32 -35.90 12.27
CA TRP A 358 48.06 -36.32 10.91
C TRP A 358 47.13 -35.34 10.24
N ARG A 359 47.47 -34.96 9.01
CA ARG A 359 46.69 -34.03 8.21
C ARG A 359 45.63 -34.78 7.44
N ALA A 360 44.42 -34.23 7.39
CA ALA A 360 43.40 -34.70 6.47
C ALA A 360 43.82 -34.37 5.04
N THR A 361 43.78 -35.36 4.16
CA THR A 361 44.01 -35.19 2.71
C THR A 361 42.96 -35.97 1.93
N ALA A 362 42.87 -35.79 0.61
CA ALA A 362 41.85 -36.43 -0.21
C ALA A 362 41.85 -37.97 -0.11
N ASN A 363 43.04 -38.57 0.03
CA ASN A 363 43.24 -40.02 0.09
C ASN A 363 43.90 -40.50 1.40
N GLY A 364 44.24 -39.59 2.32
CA GLY A 364 44.94 -39.90 3.56
C GLY A 364 46.47 -40.00 3.43
N ASP A 365 47.03 -39.78 2.24
CA ASP A 365 48.47 -39.65 2.03
C ASP A 365 48.96 -38.34 2.67
N GLN A 366 49.94 -38.43 3.57
CA GLN A 366 50.46 -37.29 4.31
C GLN A 366 51.35 -36.36 3.47
N SER A 367 51.78 -36.80 2.28
CA SER A 367 52.49 -35.96 1.31
C SER A 367 51.54 -35.13 0.44
N ALA A 368 50.27 -35.51 0.36
CA ALA A 368 49.27 -34.83 -0.46
C ALA A 368 48.83 -33.48 0.14
N ALA A 369 48.16 -32.68 -0.69
CA ALA A 369 47.58 -31.41 -0.29
C ALA A 369 46.55 -31.58 0.84
N ALA A 370 46.54 -30.62 1.77
CA ALA A 370 45.60 -30.59 2.87
C ALA A 370 44.15 -30.47 2.36
N THR A 371 43.24 -31.18 3.01
CA THR A 371 41.81 -30.91 2.84
C THR A 371 41.48 -29.54 3.41
N THR A 372 40.87 -28.67 2.61
CA THR A 372 40.39 -27.35 2.98
C THR A 372 38.86 -27.34 3.06
N GLY A 373 38.28 -26.24 3.53
CA GLY A 373 36.83 -26.06 3.52
C GLY A 373 36.43 -24.59 3.58
N ILE A 374 35.18 -24.31 3.22
CA ILE A 374 34.60 -22.97 3.32
C ILE A 374 33.23 -23.08 3.99
N LEU A 375 33.03 -22.28 5.04
CA LEU A 375 31.72 -22.06 5.65
C LEU A 375 31.26 -20.64 5.35
N ARG A 376 30.02 -20.51 4.87
CA ARG A 376 29.41 -19.20 4.64
C ARG A 376 28.22 -19.00 5.55
N ILE A 377 28.14 -17.82 6.16
CA ILE A 377 26.97 -17.35 6.88
C ILE A 377 26.39 -16.18 6.11
N ASN A 378 25.08 -16.17 5.90
CA ASN A 378 24.38 -15.04 5.31
C ASN A 378 23.24 -14.61 6.24
N ASP A 379 23.19 -13.32 6.57
CA ASP A 379 22.20 -12.74 7.46
C ASP A 379 21.53 -11.53 6.78
N THR A 380 20.30 -11.74 6.32
CA THR A 380 19.49 -10.72 5.61
C THR A 380 18.61 -9.89 6.54
N ARG A 381 18.67 -10.13 7.85
CA ARG A 381 17.84 -9.42 8.84
C ARG A 381 18.34 -7.98 9.00
N ASN A 382 17.50 -7.00 9.29
CA ASN A 382 17.95 -5.60 9.48
C ASN A 382 17.62 -5.12 10.90
N ARG A 383 18.28 -5.71 11.88
CA ARG A 383 18.13 -5.45 13.32
C ARG A 383 19.47 -5.66 14.02
N GLN A 384 19.60 -5.18 15.26
CA GLN A 384 20.74 -5.56 16.10
C GLN A 384 20.82 -7.09 16.23
N LYS A 385 22.01 -7.62 15.98
CA LYS A 385 22.28 -9.06 15.96
C LYS A 385 23.46 -9.42 16.84
N LYS A 386 23.35 -10.59 17.44
CA LYS A 386 24.47 -11.33 18.01
C LYS A 386 24.30 -12.82 17.69
N TRP A 387 25.13 -13.33 16.80
CA TRP A 387 25.13 -14.75 16.51
C TRP A 387 26.54 -15.31 16.48
N GLN A 388 26.65 -16.61 16.72
CA GLN A 388 27.91 -17.33 16.74
C GLN A 388 27.79 -18.66 16.01
N VAL A 389 28.83 -18.99 15.26
CA VAL A 389 29.02 -20.33 14.73
C VAL A 389 29.83 -21.12 15.73
N LYS A 390 29.32 -22.31 16.05
CA LYS A 390 29.98 -23.26 16.94
C LYS A 390 30.24 -24.57 16.22
N VAL A 391 31.24 -25.29 16.72
CA VAL A 391 31.59 -26.62 16.27
C VAL A 391 31.83 -27.51 17.47
N ARG A 392 31.41 -28.78 17.38
CA ARG A 392 31.72 -29.81 18.38
C ARG A 392 32.01 -31.15 17.74
N GLN A 393 32.88 -31.93 18.36
CA GLN A 393 33.01 -33.35 18.06
C GLN A 393 31.95 -34.13 18.85
N SER A 394 30.94 -34.65 18.18
CA SER A 394 29.77 -35.28 18.83
C SER A 394 30.06 -36.65 19.45
N THR A 395 31.03 -37.38 18.90
CA THR A 395 31.44 -38.71 19.37
C THR A 395 32.92 -38.71 19.70
N ASN A 396 33.38 -39.67 20.50
CA ASN A 396 34.81 -39.98 20.51
C ASN A 396 35.23 -40.57 19.15
N TRP A 397 36.52 -40.67 18.92
CA TRP A 397 37.10 -41.49 17.85
C TRP A 397 36.88 -42.96 18.19
N VAL A 398 35.97 -43.63 17.48
CA VAL A 398 35.53 -45.00 17.78
C VAL A 398 35.92 -45.99 16.70
N ASN A 399 36.33 -47.19 17.13
CA ASN A 399 36.60 -48.37 16.32
C ASN A 399 35.88 -49.56 17.00
N GLY A 400 34.63 -49.81 16.62
CA GLY A 400 33.74 -50.72 17.34
C GLY A 400 33.49 -50.24 18.78
N THR A 401 33.77 -51.08 19.77
CA THR A 401 33.66 -50.74 21.21
C THR A 401 34.90 -50.01 21.76
N ARG A 402 35.96 -49.88 20.96
CA ARG A 402 37.22 -49.25 21.37
C ARG A 402 37.22 -47.78 21.00
N THR A 403 37.82 -46.95 21.84
CA THR A 403 37.99 -45.52 21.60
C THR A 403 39.45 -45.16 21.40
N LEU A 404 39.72 -44.01 20.79
CA LEU A 404 41.03 -43.37 20.78
C LEU A 404 41.00 -42.20 21.79
N PRO A 405 41.28 -42.44 23.08
CA PRO A 405 41.09 -41.44 24.12
C PRO A 405 42.05 -40.26 23.95
N ALA A 406 41.63 -39.08 24.40
CA ALA A 406 42.40 -37.83 24.33
C ALA A 406 42.85 -37.40 22.92
N ALA A 407 42.37 -38.06 21.86
CA ALA A 407 42.58 -37.60 20.50
C ALA A 407 41.69 -36.40 20.19
N GLU A 408 42.27 -35.41 19.53
CA GLU A 408 41.62 -34.13 19.26
C GLU A 408 41.61 -33.87 17.76
N LEU A 409 40.45 -33.51 17.22
CA LEU A 409 40.39 -32.88 15.91
C LEU A 409 40.77 -31.41 16.08
N ARG A 410 41.84 -30.99 15.41
CA ARG A 410 42.30 -29.60 15.37
C ARG A 410 41.93 -28.99 14.03
N VAL A 411 41.07 -27.97 14.07
CA VAL A 411 40.59 -27.24 12.90
C VAL A 411 41.40 -25.95 12.76
N GLN A 412 42.10 -25.78 11.65
CA GLN A 412 42.85 -24.56 11.37
C GLN A 412 42.01 -23.58 10.57
N LEU A 413 41.79 -22.40 11.13
CA LEU A 413 41.19 -21.26 10.44
C LEU A 413 42.20 -20.69 9.43
N GLY A 414 41.68 -20.35 8.26
CA GLY A 414 42.32 -19.49 7.28
C GLY A 414 41.74 -18.08 7.35
N THR A 415 41.69 -17.40 6.21
CA THR A 415 41.13 -16.04 6.11
C THR A 415 39.64 -16.03 6.41
N VAL A 416 39.20 -15.04 7.18
CA VAL A 416 37.78 -14.74 7.41
C VAL A 416 37.45 -13.40 6.78
N ASN A 417 36.49 -13.40 5.87
CA ASN A 417 36.02 -12.20 5.17
C ASN A 417 34.59 -11.88 5.60
N SER A 418 34.32 -10.60 5.82
CA SER A 418 33.00 -10.07 6.19
C SER A 418 32.56 -9.03 5.18
N THR A 419 31.27 -9.02 4.85
CA THR A 419 30.65 -7.93 4.09
C THR A 419 29.73 -7.06 4.95
N PHE A 420 29.65 -7.31 6.26
CA PHE A 420 28.94 -6.42 7.18
C PHE A 420 29.65 -5.08 7.23
N THR A 421 28.88 -3.99 7.14
CA THR A 421 29.40 -2.61 7.16
C THR A 421 29.53 -2.06 8.58
N ASP A 422 28.97 -2.77 9.56
CA ASP A 422 28.96 -2.43 10.97
C ASP A 422 29.18 -3.69 11.85
N GLY A 423 29.26 -3.47 13.17
CA GLY A 423 29.53 -4.52 14.14
C GLY A 423 30.98 -5.01 14.14
N ARG A 424 31.22 -6.11 14.85
CA ARG A 424 32.54 -6.70 15.05
C ARG A 424 32.49 -8.20 14.82
N VAL A 425 33.41 -8.69 13.99
CA VAL A 425 33.70 -10.12 13.86
C VAL A 425 34.75 -10.50 14.90
N VAL A 426 34.42 -11.49 15.73
CA VAL A 426 35.29 -12.01 16.78
C VAL A 426 35.70 -13.42 16.42
N LEU A 427 37.01 -13.66 16.41
CA LEU A 427 37.60 -14.97 16.18
C LEU A 427 38.18 -15.52 17.49
N PRO A 428 38.34 -16.84 17.62
CA PRO A 428 39.08 -17.42 18.73
C PRO A 428 40.51 -16.89 18.79
N ASP A 429 41.07 -16.77 20.00
CA ASP A 429 42.41 -16.22 20.24
C ASP A 429 43.52 -16.94 19.45
N ASN A 430 43.30 -18.22 19.15
CA ASN A 430 44.18 -19.03 18.31
C ASN A 430 43.48 -19.38 16.99
N ALA A 431 44.21 -19.29 15.88
CA ALA A 431 43.74 -19.76 14.58
C ALA A 431 43.53 -21.29 14.51
N THR A 432 43.78 -22.02 15.59
CA THR A 432 43.54 -23.47 15.71
C THR A 432 42.49 -23.74 16.77
N ILE A 433 41.41 -24.41 16.39
CA ILE A 433 40.35 -24.84 17.30
C ILE A 433 40.54 -26.33 17.58
N ALA A 434 40.92 -26.68 18.82
CA ALA A 434 41.00 -28.06 19.27
C ALA A 434 39.63 -28.53 19.78
N LEU A 435 39.11 -29.59 19.16
CA LEU A 435 37.81 -30.18 19.47
C LEU A 435 37.98 -31.38 20.37
N GLN A 436 37.29 -31.32 21.51
CA GLN A 436 37.12 -32.42 22.44
C GLN A 436 35.70 -32.96 22.33
N GLN A 437 35.51 -34.21 22.75
CA GLN A 437 34.21 -34.85 22.71
C GLN A 437 33.18 -34.02 23.49
N ASN A 438 32.06 -33.70 22.83
CA ASN A 438 30.92 -32.98 23.37
C ASN A 438 31.20 -31.58 23.95
N VAL A 439 32.35 -30.99 23.64
CA VAL A 439 32.66 -29.61 24.01
C VAL A 439 32.42 -28.72 22.79
N GLU A 440 31.52 -27.74 22.93
CA GLU A 440 31.33 -26.71 21.91
C GLU A 440 32.50 -25.72 21.92
N LYS A 441 32.99 -25.38 20.74
CA LYS A 441 33.97 -24.31 20.54
C LYS A 441 33.41 -23.30 19.56
N ASN A 442 33.62 -22.03 19.85
CA ASN A 442 33.28 -20.95 18.93
C ASN A 442 34.25 -20.98 17.74
N VAL A 443 33.70 -20.77 16.55
CA VAL A 443 34.44 -20.65 15.28
C VAL A 443 34.56 -19.18 14.92
N VAL A 444 33.45 -18.47 15.03
CA VAL A 444 33.34 -17.04 14.78
C VAL A 444 32.07 -16.51 15.44
N THR A 445 32.13 -15.28 15.93
CA THR A 445 30.99 -14.55 16.48
C THR A 445 30.85 -13.23 15.74
N LEU A 446 29.63 -12.85 15.40
CA LEU A 446 29.27 -11.50 15.00
C LEU A 446 28.60 -10.80 16.19
N GLU A 447 29.10 -9.63 16.56
CA GLU A 447 28.55 -8.81 17.64
C GLU A 447 28.19 -7.41 17.14
N ASN A 448 27.06 -6.88 17.62
CA ASN A 448 26.63 -5.48 17.43
C ASN A 448 26.52 -5.04 15.96
N ALA A 449 26.15 -5.94 15.06
CA ALA A 449 25.84 -5.61 13.67
C ALA A 449 24.34 -5.37 13.51
N ALA A 450 23.95 -4.27 12.87
CA ALA A 450 22.58 -4.02 12.41
C ALA A 450 22.42 -4.31 10.92
N SER A 451 23.49 -4.11 10.13
CA SER A 451 23.44 -4.27 8.68
C SER A 451 23.20 -5.71 8.23
N THR A 452 22.66 -5.84 7.01
CA THR A 452 22.66 -7.12 6.28
C THR A 452 24.06 -7.43 5.79
N GLY A 453 24.43 -8.71 5.73
CA GLY A 453 25.74 -9.09 5.22
C GLY A 453 26.00 -10.58 5.29
N GLY A 454 27.19 -10.95 4.83
CA GLY A 454 27.68 -12.30 4.87
C GLY A 454 29.06 -12.39 5.51
N LEU A 455 29.36 -13.59 5.98
CA LEU A 455 30.67 -13.96 6.50
C LEU A 455 31.15 -15.23 5.79
N THR A 456 32.39 -15.21 5.31
CA THR A 456 33.05 -16.39 4.73
C THR A 456 34.23 -16.78 5.61
N VAL A 457 34.17 -17.97 6.19
CA VAL A 457 35.26 -18.57 6.98
C VAL A 457 35.93 -19.64 6.14
N ASN A 458 37.21 -19.44 5.82
CA ASN A 458 38.03 -20.46 5.18
C ASN A 458 38.70 -21.33 6.25
N PHE A 459 38.79 -22.63 5.99
CA PHE A 459 39.56 -23.58 6.79
C PHE A 459 40.75 -24.03 5.96
N SER A 460 41.95 -23.77 6.46
CA SER A 460 43.19 -24.05 5.74
C SER A 460 43.64 -25.50 5.85
N GLN A 461 43.29 -26.17 6.96
CA GLN A 461 43.58 -27.59 7.17
C GLN A 461 42.81 -28.17 8.37
N PHE A 462 42.71 -29.50 8.40
CA PHE A 462 42.18 -30.27 9.52
C PHE A 462 43.21 -31.31 9.95
N ASN A 463 43.51 -31.38 11.24
CA ASN A 463 44.55 -32.27 11.78
C ASN A 463 43.98 -33.15 12.90
N LEU A 464 44.29 -34.44 12.89
CA LEU A 464 44.04 -35.34 14.00
C LEU A 464 45.30 -35.37 14.88
N PHE A 465 45.19 -34.87 16.10
CA PHE A 465 46.24 -34.98 17.11
C PHE A 465 45.99 -36.18 18.00
N VAL A 466 47.01 -37.02 18.18
CA VAL A 466 46.96 -38.17 19.08
C VAL A 466 48.15 -38.12 20.03
N PRO A 467 47.93 -37.97 21.35
CA PRO A 467 49.02 -37.90 22.32
C PRO A 467 49.89 -39.16 22.34
N GLU A 468 51.14 -39.02 22.79
CA GLU A 468 51.93 -40.17 23.24
C GLU A 468 51.19 -40.99 24.31
N LYS A 469 51.56 -42.26 24.49
CA LYS A 469 50.97 -43.19 25.49
C LYS A 469 49.47 -43.47 25.32
N THR A 470 48.83 -42.95 24.29
CA THR A 470 47.43 -43.25 23.95
C THR A 470 47.26 -44.73 23.54
N PRO A 471 46.37 -45.50 24.19
CA PRO A 471 46.04 -46.86 23.76
C PRO A 471 45.46 -46.87 22.34
N LYS A 472 46.05 -47.68 21.46
CA LYS A 472 45.69 -47.79 20.05
C LYS A 472 45.50 -49.26 19.69
N PHE A 473 44.46 -49.55 18.92
CA PHE A 473 44.17 -50.88 18.42
C PHE A 473 44.02 -50.87 16.91
N GLN A 474 44.35 -51.98 16.27
CA GLN A 474 44.16 -52.11 14.84
C GLN A 474 42.68 -51.95 14.46
N GLY A 475 42.42 -51.14 13.43
CA GLY A 475 41.10 -50.93 12.83
C GLY A 475 40.89 -49.49 12.39
N GLN A 476 39.63 -49.14 12.11
CA GLN A 476 39.27 -47.82 11.59
C GLN A 476 38.58 -46.99 12.66
N TYR A 477 39.15 -45.83 12.97
CA TYR A 477 38.56 -44.88 13.91
C TYR A 477 37.74 -43.82 13.18
N ARG A 478 36.54 -43.52 13.67
CA ARG A 478 35.65 -42.49 13.11
C ARG A 478 35.12 -41.59 14.22
N ALA A 479 34.92 -40.31 13.89
CA ALA A 479 34.23 -39.35 14.74
C ALA A 479 33.33 -38.46 13.88
N THR A 480 32.25 -37.94 14.46
CA THR A 480 31.32 -37.02 13.76
C THR A 480 31.44 -35.61 14.32
N VAL A 481 31.55 -34.62 13.43
CA VAL A 481 31.59 -33.20 13.77
C VAL A 481 30.24 -32.56 13.46
N VAL A 482 29.74 -31.72 14.37
CA VAL A 482 28.50 -30.98 14.19
C VAL A 482 28.81 -29.48 14.25
N TRP A 483 28.34 -28.76 13.24
CA TRP A 483 28.38 -27.30 13.16
C TRP A 483 27.01 -26.77 13.52
N THR A 484 26.94 -25.68 14.27
CA THR A 484 25.68 -25.02 14.65
C THR A 484 25.84 -23.51 14.49
N VAL A 485 24.76 -22.84 14.10
CA VAL A 485 24.66 -21.38 14.20
C VAL A 485 23.67 -21.10 15.31
N SER A 486 24.07 -20.25 16.25
CA SER A 486 23.26 -19.86 17.40
C SER A 486 23.01 -18.36 17.30
N ASP A 487 21.75 -17.96 17.22
CA ASP A 487 21.32 -16.58 17.36
C ASP A 487 20.98 -16.37 18.85
N THR A 488 21.74 -15.51 19.51
CA THR A 488 21.49 -15.12 20.91
C THR A 488 20.99 -13.68 20.87
N PRO A 489 19.78 -13.37 21.37
CA PRO A 489 19.21 -12.02 21.34
C PRO A 489 20.16 -10.94 21.85
#